data_AF-A0A3D6D414-F1
#
_entry.id   AF-A0A3D6D414-F1
#
_cell.length_a   1.000
_cell.length_b   1.000
_cell.length_c   1.000
_cell.angle_alpha   90.00
_cell.angle_beta   90.00
_cell.angle_gamma   90.00
#
_symmetry.space_group_name_H-M   'P 1'
#
loop_
_entity.id
_entity.type
_entity.pdbx_description
1 polymer ?
#
loop_
_entity_poly.entity_id
_entity_poly.type
_entity_poly.pdbx_seq_one_letter_code
_entity_poly.pdbx_strand_id
1 'polypeptide(L)'
;MFALTLCLAKAQPTEPQGTITGRAWLEMGGTGLAEITGSERFPDGFDVEVYLPYFEWNPSPEGDIFAPADNAYGDNYAAQIMGYFHPPASGDYTFWLSADDNADLWLSTDSDPANKHVIAREAGWSNARNWDSVGGGSVVEDKNSSSFSATEWPGGNTITLQAGEAYYIEAIVKEGGGGDNLAVAVEDPNGEIDPTLPIPGEYLSSIQPSGPVNIVTQPMGATVNALDPLTLSVEVAGTPPYAYQWKKDGADIEGATA
;
A
#
# COMPACT_ATOMS: atom_id res chain seq x y z
N MET A 1 21.39 -22.28 -28.49
CA MET A 1 20.63 -22.60 -27.27
C MET A 1 19.39 -21.73 -27.31
N PHE A 2 18.22 -22.29 -27.58
CA PHE A 2 16.97 -21.52 -27.57
C PHE A 2 16.58 -21.33 -26.10
N ALA A 3 16.78 -20.13 -25.57
CA ALA A 3 16.22 -19.74 -24.29
C ALA A 3 14.74 -19.43 -24.53
N LEU A 4 13.88 -20.38 -24.19
CA LEU A 4 12.45 -20.13 -24.09
C LEU A 4 12.24 -19.40 -22.76
N THR A 5 12.21 -18.06 -22.79
CA THR A 5 11.82 -17.26 -21.63
C THR A 5 10.32 -17.44 -21.46
N LEU A 6 9.93 -18.37 -20.59
CA LEU A 6 8.57 -18.44 -20.08
C LEU A 6 8.39 -17.23 -19.16
N CYS A 7 7.74 -16.17 -19.66
CA CYS A 7 7.19 -15.12 -18.81
C CYS A 7 6.02 -15.74 -18.06
N LEU A 8 6.25 -16.30 -16.87
CA LEU A 8 5.15 -16.39 -15.90
C LEU A 8 4.86 -14.95 -15.48
N ALA A 9 3.71 -14.40 -15.88
CA ALA A 9 3.15 -13.29 -15.14
C ALA A 9 3.08 -13.73 -13.67
N LYS A 10 3.59 -12.90 -12.74
CA LYS A 10 3.47 -13.17 -11.30
C LYS A 10 1.97 -13.39 -11.02
N ALA A 11 1.59 -14.61 -10.65
CA ALA A 11 0.19 -14.90 -10.32
C ALA A 11 -0.18 -14.12 -9.07
N GLN A 12 -1.31 -13.43 -9.12
CA GLN A 12 -1.79 -12.59 -8.02
C GLN A 12 -2.23 -13.47 -6.85
N PRO A 13 -2.15 -12.97 -5.60
CA PRO A 13 -2.63 -13.71 -4.44
C PRO A 13 -4.13 -14.02 -4.60
N THR A 14 -4.51 -15.29 -4.45
CA THR A 14 -5.91 -15.73 -4.47
C THR A 14 -6.54 -15.77 -3.08
N GLU A 15 -5.75 -15.50 -2.04
CA GLU A 15 -6.17 -15.51 -0.64
C GLU A 15 -5.47 -14.35 0.09
N PRO A 16 -6.05 -13.83 1.19
CA PRO A 16 -5.39 -12.85 2.04
C PRO A 16 -4.03 -13.33 2.54
N GLN A 17 -3.05 -12.44 2.56
CA GLN A 17 -1.70 -12.71 3.07
C GLN A 17 -1.48 -12.16 4.48
N GLY A 18 -2.46 -11.47 5.07
CA GLY A 18 -2.28 -10.83 6.37
C GLY A 18 -1.61 -9.46 6.29
N THR A 19 -1.35 -8.94 5.08
CA THR A 19 -0.59 -7.70 4.89
C THR A 19 -0.88 -7.01 3.57
N ILE A 20 -0.58 -5.71 3.48
CA ILE A 20 -0.61 -4.88 2.27
C ILE A 20 0.72 -4.13 2.10
N THR A 21 1.11 -3.84 0.86
CA THR A 21 2.38 -3.14 0.58
C THR A 21 2.23 -1.65 0.85
N GLY A 22 3.16 -1.07 1.60
CA GLY A 22 3.33 0.37 1.76
C GLY A 22 4.64 0.84 1.14
N ARG A 23 4.66 2.00 0.49
CA ARG A 23 5.85 2.68 -0.03
C ARG A 23 5.87 4.14 0.34
N ALA A 24 7.05 4.71 0.55
CA ALA A 24 7.23 6.14 0.77
C ALA A 24 8.31 6.76 -0.14
N TRP A 25 8.07 8.00 -0.55
CA TRP A 25 9.04 8.88 -1.21
C TRP A 25 9.27 10.09 -0.31
N LEU A 26 10.44 10.15 0.29
CA LEU A 26 10.87 11.20 1.19
C LEU A 26 11.38 12.41 0.41
N GLU A 27 11.46 13.55 1.11
CA GLU A 27 11.95 14.83 0.57
C GLU A 27 11.14 15.32 -0.65
N MET A 28 9.83 15.03 -0.65
CA MET A 28 8.88 15.48 -1.66
C MET A 28 7.95 16.53 -1.05
N GLY A 29 8.20 17.81 -1.29
CA GLY A 29 7.31 18.88 -0.82
C GLY A 29 6.01 19.01 -1.63
N GLY A 30 5.11 19.87 -1.14
CA GLY A 30 3.79 20.12 -1.74
C GLY A 30 2.71 19.16 -1.26
N THR A 31 1.47 19.35 -1.71
CA THR A 31 0.30 18.55 -1.31
C THR A 31 -0.45 17.98 -2.51
N GLY A 32 0.02 18.20 -3.74
CA GLY A 32 -0.67 17.76 -4.94
C GLY A 32 -0.31 16.32 -5.33
N LEU A 33 -1.29 15.43 -5.49
CA LEU A 33 -1.01 14.06 -5.97
C LEU A 33 -0.32 14.03 -7.35
N ALA A 34 -0.54 15.04 -8.20
CA ALA A 34 0.15 15.18 -9.47
C ALA A 34 1.68 15.34 -9.31
N GLU A 35 2.15 15.81 -8.17
CA GLU A 35 3.58 16.00 -7.87
C GLU A 35 4.30 14.66 -7.67
N ILE A 36 3.63 13.66 -7.09
CA ILE A 36 4.16 12.28 -6.99
C ILE A 36 3.87 11.48 -8.26
N THR A 37 2.63 11.45 -8.73
CA THR A 37 2.23 10.62 -9.88
C THR A 37 2.87 11.07 -11.21
N GLY A 38 3.24 12.35 -11.32
CA GLY A 38 4.00 12.90 -12.46
C GLY A 38 5.52 12.91 -12.26
N SER A 39 6.04 12.45 -11.12
CA SER A 39 7.47 12.44 -10.82
C SER A 39 8.20 11.32 -11.56
N GLU A 40 9.44 11.58 -12.00
CA GLU A 40 10.32 10.54 -12.54
C GLU A 40 10.68 9.46 -11.50
N ARG A 41 10.47 9.73 -10.20
CA ARG A 41 10.67 8.76 -9.12
C ARG A 41 9.50 7.78 -8.97
N PHE A 42 8.35 8.03 -9.59
CA PHE A 42 7.18 7.16 -9.44
C PHE A 42 7.08 6.18 -10.62
N PRO A 43 6.77 4.88 -10.41
CA PRO A 43 6.39 4.24 -9.14
C PRO A 43 7.53 3.51 -8.39
N ASP A 44 8.75 3.48 -8.93
CA ASP A 44 9.79 2.55 -8.44
C ASP A 44 10.97 3.22 -7.71
N GLY A 45 11.06 4.55 -7.70
CA GLY A 45 12.09 5.34 -7.02
C GLY A 45 11.75 5.70 -5.56
N PHE A 46 11.06 4.80 -4.85
CA PHE A 46 10.70 4.94 -3.44
C PHE A 46 11.92 4.75 -2.53
N ASP A 47 11.91 5.39 -1.36
CA ASP A 47 12.98 5.28 -0.35
C ASP A 47 12.71 4.17 0.67
N VAL A 48 11.42 3.90 0.91
CA VAL A 48 10.94 2.96 1.92
C VAL A 48 9.91 2.04 1.30
N GLU A 49 10.03 0.74 1.56
CA GLU A 49 8.98 -0.25 1.33
C GLU A 49 8.73 -1.02 2.64
N VAL A 50 7.45 -1.18 2.99
CA VAL A 50 6.98 -1.82 4.22
C VAL A 50 5.80 -2.74 3.91
N TYR A 51 5.54 -3.67 4.83
CA TYR A 51 4.40 -4.59 4.76
C TYR A 51 3.52 -4.33 5.98
N LEU A 52 2.36 -3.72 5.73
CA LEU A 52 1.48 -3.17 6.76
C LEU A 52 0.44 -4.23 7.18
N PRO A 53 0.14 -4.38 8.47
CA PRO A 53 -0.85 -5.33 8.97
C PRO A 53 -2.30 -4.84 8.80
N TYR A 54 -2.48 -3.56 8.47
CA TYR A 54 -3.77 -2.92 8.22
C TYR A 54 -3.62 -1.96 7.03
N PHE A 55 -4.73 -1.53 6.42
CA PHE A 55 -4.72 -0.45 5.43
C PHE A 55 -4.56 0.91 6.12
N GLU A 56 -3.42 1.11 6.78
CA GLU A 56 -3.06 2.32 7.51
C GLU A 56 -1.55 2.58 7.41
N TRP A 57 -1.19 3.81 7.05
CA TRP A 57 0.18 4.28 7.02
C TRP A 57 0.65 4.66 8.42
N ASN A 58 1.89 4.28 8.74
CA ASN A 58 2.49 4.54 10.04
C ASN A 58 1.61 4.12 11.24
N PRO A 59 1.09 2.86 11.25
CA PRO A 59 0.25 2.40 12.36
C PRO A 59 1.03 2.41 13.67
N SER A 60 0.32 2.35 14.80
CA SER A 60 0.93 2.30 16.14
C SER A 60 2.12 1.33 16.17
N PRO A 61 3.30 1.75 16.69
CA PRO A 61 4.49 0.90 16.77
C PRO A 61 4.27 -0.39 17.59
N GLU A 62 3.27 -0.37 18.48
CA GLU A 62 2.87 -1.52 19.29
C GLU A 62 1.98 -2.52 18.53
N GLY A 63 1.54 -2.17 17.31
CA GLY A 63 0.65 -2.98 16.47
C GLY A 63 -0.81 -3.02 16.96
N ASP A 64 -1.16 -2.20 17.96
CA ASP A 64 -2.50 -2.10 18.49
C ASP A 64 -3.41 -1.37 17.50
N ILE A 65 -4.34 -2.10 16.87
CA ILE A 65 -5.33 -1.53 15.95
C ILE A 65 -6.24 -0.53 16.66
N PHE A 66 -6.36 -0.51 17.99
CA PHE A 66 -7.18 0.49 18.69
C PHE A 66 -6.44 1.79 19.00
N ALA A 67 -5.13 1.83 18.76
CA ALA A 67 -4.34 3.05 18.78
C ALA A 67 -4.20 3.60 17.34
N PRO A 68 -4.58 4.86 17.08
CA PRO A 68 -4.38 5.48 15.76
C PRO A 68 -2.89 5.68 15.44
N ALA A 69 -2.59 5.97 14.17
CA ALA A 69 -1.24 6.33 13.72
C ALA A 69 -0.60 7.45 14.56
N ASP A 70 0.72 7.37 14.75
CA ASP A 70 1.49 8.24 15.67
C ASP A 70 1.67 9.68 15.13
N ASN A 71 1.18 9.99 13.92
CA ASN A 71 1.31 11.31 13.28
C ASN A 71 2.73 11.93 13.36
N ALA A 72 3.75 11.07 13.35
CA ALA A 72 5.14 11.45 13.60
C ALA A 72 6.12 10.81 12.60
N TYR A 73 5.65 10.52 11.39
CA TYR A 73 6.48 10.03 10.29
C TYR A 73 7.40 11.14 9.75
N GLY A 74 6.90 12.37 9.64
CA GLY A 74 7.64 13.59 9.28
C GLY A 74 7.12 14.27 8.01
N ASP A 75 7.45 15.55 7.80
CA ASP A 75 6.88 16.35 6.71
C ASP A 75 7.51 16.09 5.31
N ASN A 76 6.81 16.54 4.26
CA ASN A 76 7.28 16.53 2.86
C ASN A 76 7.62 15.14 2.32
N TYR A 77 6.61 14.28 2.25
CA TYR A 77 6.72 12.98 1.59
C TYR A 77 5.48 12.67 0.73
N ALA A 78 5.55 11.56 0.01
CA ALA A 78 4.37 10.87 -0.49
C ALA A 78 4.38 9.45 0.04
N ALA A 79 3.21 8.89 0.33
CA ALA A 79 3.07 7.47 0.65
C ALA A 79 2.00 6.82 -0.22
N GLN A 80 2.22 5.55 -0.54
CA GLN A 80 1.32 4.70 -1.29
C GLN A 80 1.08 3.43 -0.49
N ILE A 81 -0.18 3.05 -0.29
CA ILE A 81 -0.55 1.72 0.18
C ILE A 81 -1.25 1.01 -0.98
N MET A 82 -0.79 -0.18 -1.36
CA MET A 82 -1.34 -0.91 -2.50
C MET A 82 -1.27 -2.43 -2.31
N GLY A 83 -2.22 -3.12 -2.93
CA GLY A 83 -2.32 -4.57 -2.88
C GLY A 83 -3.67 -5.03 -3.39
N TYR A 84 -4.21 -6.06 -2.76
CA TYR A 84 -5.52 -6.61 -3.10
C TYR A 84 -6.41 -6.71 -1.87
N PHE A 85 -7.65 -6.27 -2.03
CA PHE A 85 -8.75 -6.51 -1.11
C PHE A 85 -9.47 -7.80 -1.48
N HIS A 86 -9.74 -8.63 -0.49
CA HIS A 86 -10.45 -9.91 -0.61
C HIS A 86 -11.80 -9.78 0.11
N PRO A 87 -12.91 -9.58 -0.62
CA PRO A 87 -14.21 -9.37 -0.01
C PRO A 87 -14.67 -10.62 0.74
N PRO A 88 -15.05 -10.51 2.03
CA PRO A 88 -15.57 -11.65 2.78
C PRO A 88 -16.93 -12.15 2.26
N ALA A 89 -17.70 -11.28 1.61
CA ALA A 89 -19.05 -11.54 1.14
C ALA A 89 -19.29 -10.94 -0.25
N SER A 90 -20.24 -11.51 -1.00
CA SER A 90 -20.73 -10.84 -2.21
C SER A 90 -21.79 -9.80 -1.83
N GLY A 91 -21.68 -8.59 -2.35
CA GLY A 91 -22.66 -7.53 -2.11
C GLY A 91 -22.07 -6.13 -2.28
N ASP A 92 -22.78 -5.14 -1.75
CA ASP A 92 -22.40 -3.73 -1.84
C ASP A 92 -21.47 -3.33 -0.69
N TYR A 93 -20.40 -2.61 -1.04
CA TYR A 93 -19.37 -2.14 -0.12
C TYR A 93 -19.30 -0.61 -0.12
N THR A 94 -19.03 -0.03 1.04
CA THR A 94 -18.71 1.41 1.18
C THR A 94 -17.31 1.56 1.72
N PHE A 95 -16.44 2.23 0.97
CA PHE A 95 -15.07 2.53 1.38
C PHE A 95 -14.94 3.97 1.88
N TRP A 96 -14.14 4.13 2.93
CA TRP A 96 -13.87 5.42 3.57
C TRP A 96 -12.38 5.72 3.56
N LEU A 97 -12.02 6.96 3.28
CA LEU A 97 -10.64 7.45 3.23
C LEU A 97 -10.40 8.51 4.31
N SER A 98 -9.27 8.44 4.99
CA SER A 98 -8.80 9.45 5.93
C SER A 98 -7.31 9.67 5.73
N ALA A 99 -6.89 10.91 5.47
CA ALA A 99 -5.50 11.22 5.22
C ALA A 99 -5.14 12.64 5.70
N ASP A 100 -3.85 12.87 5.87
CA ASP A 100 -3.24 14.18 6.08
C ASP A 100 -1.95 14.23 5.25
N ASP A 101 -1.79 15.08 4.25
CA ASP A 101 -2.76 15.97 3.57
C ASP A 101 -3.59 15.19 2.51
N ASN A 102 -3.57 15.65 1.25
CA ASN A 102 -4.44 15.19 0.18
C ASN A 102 -4.16 13.72 -0.18
N ALA A 103 -5.23 12.95 -0.37
CA ALA A 103 -5.15 11.58 -0.81
C ALA A 103 -6.26 11.19 -1.78
N ASP A 104 -5.99 10.18 -2.59
CA ASP A 104 -6.97 9.49 -3.42
C ASP A 104 -6.96 7.99 -3.10
N LEU A 105 -8.13 7.38 -3.18
CA LEU A 105 -8.34 5.94 -3.09
C LEU A 105 -8.86 5.43 -4.43
N TRP A 106 -8.20 4.40 -4.95
CA TRP A 106 -8.59 3.66 -6.14
C TRP A 106 -8.95 2.22 -5.80
N LEU A 107 -9.93 1.71 -6.52
CA LEU A 107 -10.31 0.31 -6.54
C LEU A 107 -10.44 -0.16 -7.99
N SER A 108 -9.90 -1.33 -8.28
CA SER A 108 -10.07 -1.98 -9.58
C SER A 108 -11.33 -2.83 -9.64
N THR A 109 -11.89 -2.97 -10.84
CA THR A 109 -13.02 -3.88 -11.09
C THR A 109 -12.63 -5.35 -11.03
N ASP A 110 -11.33 -5.63 -10.99
CA ASP A 110 -10.74 -6.94 -10.84
C ASP A 110 -9.37 -6.81 -10.16
N SER A 111 -8.56 -7.84 -10.29
CA SER A 111 -7.21 -7.84 -9.74
C SER A 111 -6.21 -7.05 -10.62
N ASP A 112 -6.53 -6.63 -11.84
CA ASP A 112 -5.59 -5.87 -12.68
C ASP A 112 -5.56 -4.39 -12.26
N PRO A 113 -4.42 -3.83 -11.81
CA PRO A 113 -4.32 -2.40 -11.48
C PRO A 113 -4.61 -1.47 -12.66
N ALA A 114 -4.56 -1.96 -13.90
CA ALA A 114 -4.94 -1.18 -15.09
C ALA A 114 -6.44 -0.84 -15.14
N ASN A 115 -7.28 -1.59 -14.41
CA ASN A 115 -8.74 -1.40 -14.37
C ASN A 115 -9.19 -0.62 -13.12
N LYS A 116 -8.28 0.12 -12.47
CA LYS A 116 -8.58 0.92 -11.28
C LYS A 116 -9.33 2.21 -11.60
N HIS A 117 -10.24 2.57 -10.70
CA HIS A 117 -11.06 3.76 -10.74
C HIS A 117 -10.94 4.49 -9.40
N VAL A 118 -10.90 5.83 -9.42
CA VAL A 118 -10.95 6.61 -8.17
C VAL A 118 -12.33 6.46 -7.54
N ILE A 119 -12.38 6.16 -6.24
CA ILE A 119 -13.62 5.92 -5.51
C ILE A 119 -13.80 6.82 -4.28
N ALA A 120 -12.73 7.44 -3.77
CA ALA A 120 -12.80 8.44 -2.71
C ALA A 120 -11.58 9.36 -2.76
N ARG A 121 -11.69 10.54 -2.15
CA ARG A 121 -10.66 11.58 -2.06
C ARG A 121 -10.70 12.29 -0.71
N GLU A 122 -9.52 12.53 -0.15
CA GLU A 122 -9.27 13.54 0.86
C GLU A 122 -8.65 14.76 0.16
N ALA A 123 -9.35 15.90 0.19
CA ALA A 123 -8.99 17.10 -0.57
C ALA A 123 -8.17 18.11 0.25
N GLY A 124 -8.01 17.86 1.55
CA GLY A 124 -7.17 18.63 2.46
C GLY A 124 -6.58 17.67 3.47
N TRP A 125 -6.97 17.80 4.73
CA TRP A 125 -6.50 16.91 5.79
C TRP A 125 -7.60 16.53 6.78
N SER A 126 -7.36 15.40 7.45
CA SER A 126 -8.15 14.87 8.56
C SER A 126 -7.22 14.20 9.57
N ASN A 127 -7.51 14.38 10.86
CA ASN A 127 -6.86 13.57 11.90
C ASN A 127 -6.98 12.07 11.58
N ALA A 128 -5.99 11.29 12.00
CA ALA A 128 -5.96 9.84 11.80
C ALA A 128 -7.32 9.16 12.08
N ARG A 129 -7.82 8.42 11.09
CA ARG A 129 -9.07 7.65 11.11
C ARG A 129 -10.33 8.47 11.36
N ASN A 130 -10.27 9.77 11.13
CA ASN A 130 -11.44 10.60 11.15
C ASN A 130 -12.16 10.45 9.80
N TRP A 131 -13.20 9.60 9.76
CA TRP A 131 -13.89 9.23 8.53
C TRP A 131 -14.97 10.24 8.10
N ASP A 132 -15.72 10.78 9.07
CA ASP A 132 -16.99 11.46 8.86
C ASP A 132 -17.01 12.92 9.34
N SER A 133 -15.85 13.47 9.70
CA SER A 133 -15.72 14.91 9.97
C SER A 133 -14.57 15.53 9.19
N VAL A 134 -14.57 16.87 9.14
CA VAL A 134 -13.67 17.67 8.31
C VAL A 134 -12.57 18.32 9.13
N GLY A 135 -11.35 18.29 8.61
CA GLY A 135 -10.28 19.24 8.91
C GLY A 135 -10.25 20.40 7.92
N GLY A 136 -9.07 21.00 7.70
CA GLY A 136 -8.90 22.12 6.78
C GLY A 136 -8.94 21.68 5.32
N GLY A 137 -9.94 22.14 4.56
CA GLY A 137 -10.07 21.86 3.12
C GLY A 137 -10.67 20.49 2.77
N SER A 138 -10.92 19.65 3.76
CA SER A 138 -11.57 18.35 3.60
C SER A 138 -13.07 18.47 3.24
N VAL A 139 -13.59 17.46 2.54
CA VAL A 139 -15.00 17.34 2.15
C VAL A 139 -15.47 15.93 2.54
N VAL A 140 -16.42 15.82 3.48
CA VAL A 140 -16.88 14.51 3.99
C VAL A 140 -17.41 13.63 2.87
N GLU A 141 -18.18 14.21 1.94
CA GLU A 141 -18.80 13.48 0.86
C GLU A 141 -17.77 12.86 -0.10
N ASP A 142 -16.59 13.47 -0.23
CA ASP A 142 -15.53 12.97 -1.11
C ASP A 142 -14.76 11.81 -0.49
N LYS A 143 -14.73 11.72 0.85
CA LYS A 143 -14.05 10.66 1.60
C LYS A 143 -14.79 9.33 1.62
N ASN A 144 -16.01 9.30 1.08
CA ASN A 144 -16.92 8.17 1.15
C ASN A 144 -17.33 7.74 -0.27
N SER A 145 -17.06 6.49 -0.63
CA SER A 145 -17.37 5.98 -1.97
C SER A 145 -18.85 5.98 -2.33
N SER A 146 -19.74 5.96 -1.34
CA SER A 146 -21.20 6.04 -1.55
C SER A 146 -21.73 7.45 -1.84
N SER A 147 -20.91 8.49 -1.66
CA SER A 147 -21.30 9.90 -1.90
C SER A 147 -20.33 10.68 -2.80
N PHE A 148 -19.13 10.13 -3.08
CA PHE A 148 -18.11 10.82 -3.86
C PHE A 148 -18.58 11.12 -5.28
N SER A 149 -18.82 12.40 -5.57
CA SER A 149 -19.45 12.83 -6.82
C SER A 149 -18.56 12.69 -8.05
N ALA A 150 -17.24 12.64 -7.87
CA ALA A 150 -16.25 12.46 -8.93
C ALA A 150 -15.74 11.01 -9.03
N THR A 151 -16.47 10.04 -8.47
CA THR A 151 -16.15 8.61 -8.64
C THR A 151 -16.09 8.25 -10.12
N GLU A 152 -15.06 7.47 -10.48
CA GLU A 152 -14.91 6.90 -11.82
C GLU A 152 -15.43 5.45 -11.88
N TRP A 153 -15.92 4.92 -10.76
CA TRP A 153 -16.39 3.54 -10.68
C TRP A 153 -17.54 3.29 -11.69
N PRO A 154 -17.52 2.19 -12.46
CA PRO A 154 -18.54 1.93 -13.49
C PRO A 154 -19.98 1.84 -12.96
N GLY A 155 -20.16 1.46 -11.69
CA GLY A 155 -21.45 1.43 -11.00
C GLY A 155 -21.88 2.75 -10.36
N GLY A 156 -21.14 3.84 -10.60
CA GLY A 156 -21.29 5.08 -9.83
C GLY A 156 -20.91 4.86 -8.37
N ASN A 157 -21.71 5.40 -7.44
CA ASN A 157 -21.47 5.26 -6.00
C ASN A 157 -21.91 3.90 -5.41
N THR A 158 -22.18 2.90 -6.25
CA THR A 158 -22.51 1.53 -5.82
C THR A 158 -21.39 0.58 -6.23
N ILE A 159 -20.60 0.15 -5.23
CA ILE A 159 -19.49 -0.79 -5.42
C ILE A 159 -19.96 -2.18 -5.02
N THR A 160 -20.29 -3.02 -6.00
CA THR A 160 -20.68 -4.42 -5.77
C THR A 160 -19.50 -5.35 -6.05
N LEU A 161 -19.08 -6.12 -5.05
CA LEU A 161 -17.96 -7.06 -5.13
C LEU A 161 -18.43 -8.50 -4.94
N GLN A 162 -17.60 -9.47 -5.34
CA GLN A 162 -17.86 -10.90 -5.17
C GLN A 162 -16.91 -11.51 -4.14
N ALA A 163 -17.44 -12.35 -3.26
CA ALA A 163 -16.62 -13.15 -2.34
C ALA A 163 -15.71 -14.11 -3.10
N GLY A 164 -14.48 -14.30 -2.60
CA GLY A 164 -13.49 -15.20 -3.19
C GLY A 164 -12.76 -14.64 -4.42
N GLU A 165 -13.05 -13.41 -4.81
CA GLU A 165 -12.29 -12.66 -5.82
C GLU A 165 -11.30 -11.70 -5.14
N ALA A 166 -10.27 -11.29 -5.88
CA ALA A 166 -9.30 -10.30 -5.43
C ALA A 166 -9.46 -9.02 -6.26
N TYR A 167 -9.51 -7.87 -5.60
CA TYR A 167 -9.63 -6.57 -6.26
C TYR A 167 -8.42 -5.70 -5.92
N TYR A 168 -7.73 -5.18 -6.94
CA TYR A 168 -6.61 -4.27 -6.69
C TYR A 168 -7.12 -3.01 -5.99
N ILE A 169 -6.48 -2.63 -4.90
CA ILE A 169 -6.81 -1.45 -4.11
C ILE A 169 -5.54 -0.64 -3.85
N GLU A 170 -5.65 0.67 -3.95
CA GLU A 170 -4.52 1.58 -3.77
C GLU A 170 -4.98 2.90 -3.18
N ALA A 171 -4.23 3.42 -2.20
CA ALA A 171 -4.35 4.81 -1.82
C ALA A 171 -3.00 5.51 -1.90
N ILE A 172 -2.98 6.75 -2.37
CA ILE A 172 -1.78 7.60 -2.40
C ILE A 172 -2.10 8.87 -1.61
N VAL A 173 -1.24 9.22 -0.67
CA VAL A 173 -1.23 10.50 0.04
C VAL A 173 -0.02 11.33 -0.37
N LYS A 174 -0.21 12.64 -0.50
CA LYS A 174 0.87 13.60 -0.68
C LYS A 174 0.91 14.52 0.53
N GLU A 175 1.88 14.27 1.41
CA GLU A 175 1.98 14.97 2.68
C GLU A 175 2.93 16.17 2.60
N GLY A 176 2.41 17.34 2.95
CA GLY A 176 3.15 18.60 2.95
C GLY A 176 3.74 18.89 4.33
N GLY A 177 2.87 18.90 5.34
CA GLY A 177 3.27 18.91 6.75
C GLY A 177 2.08 19.07 7.68
N GLY A 178 2.14 18.47 8.86
CA GLY A 178 0.95 18.32 9.70
C GLY A 178 0.97 16.99 10.43
N GLY A 179 -0.18 16.30 10.42
CA GLY A 179 -0.25 14.91 10.83
C GLY A 179 0.21 13.98 9.72
N ASP A 180 0.62 12.77 10.11
CA ASP A 180 1.19 11.79 9.19
C ASP A 180 0.31 10.55 9.11
N ASN A 181 -0.80 10.65 8.38
CA ASN A 181 -1.74 9.53 8.29
C ASN A 181 -2.32 9.31 6.89
N LEU A 182 -2.60 8.05 6.61
CA LEU A 182 -3.39 7.58 5.49
C LEU A 182 -4.04 6.28 5.93
N ALA A 183 -5.36 6.18 5.92
CA ALA A 183 -6.07 4.96 6.28
C ALA A 183 -7.31 4.77 5.43
N VAL A 184 -7.69 3.50 5.25
CA VAL A 184 -8.93 3.11 4.57
C VAL A 184 -9.73 2.19 5.46
N ALA A 185 -11.01 2.47 5.63
CA ALA A 185 -11.98 1.59 6.27
C ALA A 185 -13.03 1.11 5.26
N VAL A 186 -13.75 0.05 5.60
CA VAL A 186 -14.79 -0.51 4.72
C VAL A 186 -15.99 -0.98 5.53
N GLU A 187 -17.18 -0.65 5.06
CA GLU A 187 -18.43 -1.28 5.45
C GLU A 187 -18.75 -2.38 4.43
N ASP A 188 -18.80 -3.63 4.89
CA ASP A 188 -19.15 -4.78 4.09
C ASP A 188 -20.65 -5.15 4.24
N PRO A 189 -21.22 -5.94 3.30
CA PRO A 189 -22.65 -6.28 3.30
C PRO A 189 -23.14 -6.99 4.56
N ASN A 190 -22.25 -7.70 5.26
CA ASN A 190 -22.59 -8.54 6.41
C ASN A 190 -22.12 -7.96 7.75
N GLY A 191 -21.34 -6.88 7.75
CA GLY A 191 -20.70 -6.32 8.95
C GLY A 191 -19.64 -7.24 9.54
N GLU A 192 -18.94 -8.00 8.70
CA GLU A 192 -17.79 -8.84 9.09
C GLU A 192 -16.53 -8.01 9.37
N ILE A 193 -16.40 -6.83 8.77
CA ILE A 193 -15.31 -5.89 8.97
C ILE A 193 -15.83 -4.71 9.81
N ASP A 194 -15.11 -4.34 10.87
CA ASP A 194 -15.46 -3.15 11.67
C ASP A 194 -15.20 -1.87 10.82
N PRO A 195 -16.25 -1.13 10.41
CA PRO A 195 -16.09 0.02 9.52
C PRO A 195 -15.48 1.24 10.21
N THR A 196 -15.22 1.17 11.52
CA THR A 196 -14.57 2.26 12.28
C THR A 196 -13.06 2.11 12.32
N LEU A 197 -12.52 0.94 11.94
CA LEU A 197 -11.10 0.61 11.96
C LEU A 197 -10.55 0.47 10.54
N PRO A 198 -9.23 0.64 10.34
CA PRO A 198 -8.61 0.37 9.05
C PRO A 198 -8.81 -1.09 8.62
N ILE A 199 -8.94 -1.35 7.31
CA ILE A 199 -9.16 -2.71 6.80
C ILE A 199 -8.03 -3.63 7.31
N PRO A 200 -8.36 -4.72 8.01
CA PRO A 200 -7.33 -5.57 8.56
C PRO A 200 -6.69 -6.48 7.52
N GLY A 201 -5.43 -6.83 7.76
CA GLY A 201 -4.61 -7.64 6.86
C GLY A 201 -5.22 -9.01 6.55
N GLU A 202 -6.12 -9.51 7.41
CA GLU A 202 -6.89 -10.73 7.16
C GLU A 202 -7.78 -10.67 5.91
N TYR A 203 -8.04 -9.47 5.36
CA TYR A 203 -8.73 -9.25 4.09
C TYR A 203 -7.82 -8.66 3.01
N LEU A 204 -6.50 -8.59 3.25
CA LEU A 204 -5.55 -7.92 2.37
C LEU A 204 -4.41 -8.84 1.93
N SER A 205 -3.87 -8.55 0.76
CA SER A 205 -2.62 -9.14 0.29
C SER A 205 -1.73 -8.10 -0.37
N SER A 206 -0.41 -8.34 -0.30
CA SER A 206 0.64 -7.53 -0.90
C SER A 206 0.61 -7.64 -2.43
N ILE A 207 1.27 -6.71 -3.13
CA ILE A 207 1.55 -6.87 -4.57
C ILE A 207 2.59 -7.97 -4.86
N GLN A 208 3.21 -8.52 -3.81
CA GLN A 208 4.15 -9.64 -3.93
C GLN A 208 3.40 -10.98 -4.10
N PRO A 209 3.91 -11.87 -4.96
CA PRO A 209 3.24 -13.14 -5.26
C PRO A 209 3.21 -14.05 -4.03
N SER A 210 2.16 -14.85 -3.89
CA SER A 210 2.08 -15.86 -2.83
C SER A 210 3.08 -16.99 -3.04
N GLY A 211 3.70 -17.47 -1.96
CA GLY A 211 4.55 -18.67 -2.00
C GLY A 211 5.80 -18.58 -1.12
N PRO A 212 6.63 -19.64 -1.15
CA PRO A 212 7.89 -19.66 -0.39
C PRO A 212 8.82 -18.54 -0.87
N VAL A 213 9.57 -17.96 0.08
CA VAL A 213 10.55 -16.92 -0.24
C VAL A 213 11.65 -17.51 -1.12
N ASN A 214 11.91 -16.86 -2.26
CA ASN A 214 13.00 -17.24 -3.16
C ASN A 214 13.71 -16.00 -3.70
N ILE A 215 15.02 -16.11 -3.89
CA ILE A 215 15.82 -15.09 -4.59
C ILE A 215 15.51 -15.20 -6.09
N VAL A 216 14.98 -14.14 -6.69
CA VAL A 216 14.73 -14.05 -8.14
C VAL A 216 15.90 -13.39 -8.87
N THR A 217 16.59 -12.45 -8.24
CA THR A 217 17.82 -11.83 -8.77
C THR A 217 18.95 -12.00 -7.77
N GLN A 218 19.96 -12.77 -8.16
CA GLN A 218 21.17 -12.99 -7.36
C GLN A 218 22.06 -11.74 -7.35
N PRO A 219 22.83 -11.49 -6.27
CA PRO A 219 23.74 -10.37 -6.23
C PRO A 219 24.87 -10.57 -7.24
N MET A 220 25.16 -9.53 -8.00
CA MET A 220 26.28 -9.53 -8.94
C MET A 220 27.58 -9.18 -8.21
N GLY A 221 28.53 -10.11 -8.20
CA GLY A 221 29.86 -9.86 -7.64
C GLY A 221 30.65 -8.82 -8.45
N ALA A 222 31.56 -8.11 -7.79
CA ALA A 222 32.48 -7.17 -8.43
C ALA A 222 33.89 -7.27 -7.84
N THR A 223 34.90 -6.82 -8.58
CA THR A 223 36.26 -6.61 -8.07
C THR A 223 36.41 -5.14 -7.74
N VAL A 224 36.70 -4.85 -6.48
CA VAL A 224 36.99 -3.50 -5.97
C VAL A 224 38.40 -3.48 -5.39
N ASN A 225 39.07 -2.32 -5.33
CA ASN A 225 40.33 -2.26 -4.60
C ASN A 225 40.07 -2.49 -3.12
N ALA A 226 41.11 -2.89 -2.39
CA ALA A 226 40.99 -3.00 -0.94
C ALA A 226 40.53 -1.65 -0.34
N LEU A 227 39.56 -1.71 0.58
CA LEU A 227 38.92 -0.58 1.25
C LEU A 227 37.91 0.23 0.41
N ASP A 228 37.74 -0.07 -0.87
CA ASP A 228 36.66 0.51 -1.66
C ASP A 228 35.32 -0.14 -1.26
N PRO A 229 34.22 0.63 -1.17
CA PRO A 229 32.90 0.07 -0.86
C PRO A 229 32.37 -0.78 -2.01
N LEU A 230 31.64 -1.85 -1.67
CA LEU A 230 30.89 -2.69 -2.61
C LEU A 230 29.44 -2.76 -2.15
N THR A 231 28.52 -2.28 -2.99
CA THR A 231 27.08 -2.45 -2.79
C THR A 231 26.60 -3.65 -3.58
N LEU A 232 25.94 -4.59 -2.90
CA LEU A 232 25.27 -5.74 -3.51
C LEU A 232 23.78 -5.62 -3.26
N SER A 233 22.97 -6.00 -4.23
CA SER A 233 21.52 -6.05 -4.13
C SER A 233 21.01 -7.45 -4.50
N VAL A 234 19.93 -7.87 -3.86
CA VAL A 234 19.19 -9.08 -4.24
C VAL A 234 17.74 -8.69 -4.47
N GLU A 235 17.05 -9.43 -5.31
CA GLU A 235 15.60 -9.34 -5.44
C GLU A 235 14.99 -10.65 -4.96
N VAL A 236 13.98 -10.58 -4.10
CA VAL A 236 13.24 -11.73 -3.58
C VAL A 236 11.80 -11.69 -4.05
N ALA A 237 11.17 -12.86 -4.11
CA ALA A 237 9.74 -13.02 -4.28
C ALA A 237 9.20 -13.99 -3.23
N GLY A 238 7.88 -14.03 -3.07
CA GLY A 238 7.17 -14.88 -2.12
C GLY A 238 6.33 -14.06 -1.14
N THR A 239 5.76 -14.73 -0.16
CA THR A 239 4.90 -14.10 0.85
C THR A 239 5.78 -13.35 1.89
N PRO A 240 5.65 -12.01 2.02
CA PRO A 240 6.32 -11.24 3.08
C PRO A 240 5.75 -11.55 4.48
N PRO A 241 6.43 -11.21 5.59
CA PRO A 241 7.69 -10.45 5.68
C PRO A 241 8.93 -11.26 5.33
N TYR A 242 9.99 -10.57 4.90
CA TYR A 242 11.30 -11.16 4.60
C TYR A 242 12.29 -10.90 5.72
N ALA A 243 13.30 -11.77 5.84
CA ALA A 243 14.49 -11.54 6.65
C ALA A 243 15.73 -11.83 5.81
N TYR A 244 16.70 -10.92 5.83
CA TYR A 244 17.93 -11.04 5.06
C TYR A 244 19.12 -11.34 5.99
N GLN A 245 20.06 -12.15 5.50
CA GLN A 245 21.35 -12.39 6.13
C GLN A 245 22.42 -12.55 5.04
N TRP A 246 23.39 -11.64 5.00
CA TRP A 246 24.53 -11.78 4.12
C TRP A 246 25.56 -12.76 4.71
N LYS A 247 26.09 -13.62 3.84
CA LYS A 247 27.14 -14.58 4.18
C LYS A 247 28.37 -14.38 3.30
N LYS A 248 29.54 -14.56 3.89
CA LYS A 248 30.83 -14.66 3.19
C LYS A 248 31.45 -16.02 3.51
N ASP A 249 31.80 -16.78 2.47
CA ASP A 249 32.43 -18.10 2.61
C ASP A 249 31.64 -19.07 3.53
N GLY A 250 30.31 -18.93 3.53
CA GLY A 250 29.40 -19.74 4.36
C GLY A 250 29.20 -19.24 5.80
N ALA A 251 29.93 -18.22 6.25
CA ALA A 251 29.76 -17.59 7.55
C ALA A 251 28.93 -16.30 7.46
N ASP A 252 28.12 -16.03 8.48
CA ASP A 252 27.37 -14.79 8.59
C ASP A 252 28.31 -13.59 8.70
N ILE A 253 28.00 -12.54 7.95
CA ILE A 253 28.63 -11.24 8.14
C ILE A 253 27.88 -10.56 9.29
N GLU A 254 28.60 -10.28 10.38
CA GLU A 254 28.03 -9.66 11.57
C GLU A 254 27.36 -8.33 11.24
N GLY A 255 26.11 -8.15 11.67
CA GLY A 255 25.31 -6.96 11.43
C GLY A 255 24.76 -6.81 10.01
N ALA A 256 25.03 -7.74 9.09
CA ALA A 256 24.54 -7.69 7.72
C ALA A 256 23.16 -8.36 7.56
N THR A 257 22.20 -7.86 8.32
CA THR A 257 20.78 -8.25 8.30
C THR A 257 19.92 -7.09 7.82
N ALA A 258 18.78 -7.40 7.20
CA ALA A 258 17.74 -6.43 6.82
C ALA A 258 16.35 -7.07 6.97
#